data_AF-A0A9P6MES2-F1
#
_entry.id   AF-A0A9P6MES2-F1
#
_cell.length_a   1.000
_cell.length_b   1.000
_cell.length_c   1.000
_cell.angle_alpha   90.00
_cell.angle_beta   90.00
_cell.angle_gamma   90.00
#
_symmetry.space_group_name_H-M   'P 1'
#
loop_
_entity.id
_entity.type
_entity.pdbx_description
1 polymer ?
#
loop_
_entity_poly.entity_id
_entity_poly.type
_entity_poly.pdbx_seq_one_letter_code
_entity_poly.pdbx_strand_id
1 'polypeptide(L)' 'LGGKTFNVPLADLAYEDLEDGSGNCFSGIQGGQDDLWILGDVFIKNNYCVFSQTSSPSIGIAPLNY' A
#
# COMPACT_ATOMS: atom_id res chain seq x y z
N LEU A 1 6.85 9.14 4.82
CA LEU A 1 5.91 9.66 5.85
C LEU A 1 6.68 9.92 7.15
N GLY A 2 6.52 11.09 7.78
CA GLY A 2 7.21 11.39 9.06
C GLY A 2 8.75 11.31 9.01
N GLY A 3 9.37 11.68 7.88
CA GLY A 3 10.83 11.56 7.67
C GLY A 3 11.34 10.13 7.41
N LYS A 4 10.43 9.14 7.27
CA LYS A 4 10.76 7.76 6.91
C LYS A 4 10.31 7.40 5.50
N THR A 5 11.06 6.51 4.87
CA THR A 5 10.73 5.90 3.57
C THR A 5 10.04 4.56 3.80
N PHE A 6 8.97 4.32 3.05
CA PHE A 6 8.22 3.07 3.04
C PHE A 6 8.18 2.56 1.61
N ASN A 7 8.59 1.32 1.41
CA ASN A 7 8.65 0.69 0.09
C ASN A 7 7.56 -0.37 0.00
N VAL A 8 7.03 -0.56 -1.21
CA VAL A 8 6.14 -1.67 -1.54
C VAL A 8 6.91 -2.61 -2.48
N PRO A 9 7.04 -3.90 -2.17
CA PRO A 9 7.64 -4.88 -3.06
C PRO A 9 6.92 -4.94 -4.41
N LEU A 10 7.64 -5.21 -5.50
CA LEU A 10 7.03 -5.29 -6.83
C LEU A 10 6.00 -6.44 -6.93
N ALA A 11 6.30 -7.58 -6.32
CA ALA A 11 5.39 -8.73 -6.25
C ALA A 11 4.06 -8.37 -5.58
N ASP A 12 4.08 -7.36 -4.70
CA ASP A 12 2.91 -6.91 -3.99
C ASP A 12 2.06 -5.89 -4.75
N LEU A 13 2.61 -5.34 -5.85
CA LEU A 13 1.89 -4.52 -6.81
C LEU A 13 1.23 -5.35 -7.92
N ALA A 14 1.71 -6.55 -8.20
CA ALA A 14 1.12 -7.46 -9.18
C ALA A 14 -0.08 -8.19 -8.55
N TYR A 15 -1.30 -7.76 -8.87
CA TYR A 15 -2.52 -8.28 -8.24
C TYR A 15 -2.99 -9.59 -8.88
N GLU A 16 -3.15 -9.62 -10.21
CA GLU A 16 -3.73 -10.77 -10.92
C GLU A 16 -3.25 -10.83 -12.36
N ASP A 17 -3.04 -12.03 -12.93
CA ASP A 17 -2.69 -12.23 -14.35
C ASP A 17 -3.85 -11.74 -15.26
N LEU A 18 -3.53 -11.21 -16.45
CA LEU A 18 -4.57 -10.85 -17.43
C LEU A 18 -5.23 -12.07 -18.09
N GLU A 19 -4.68 -13.27 -17.91
CA GLU A 19 -5.09 -14.54 -18.52
C GLU A 19 -5.10 -14.53 -20.07
N ASP A 20 -4.37 -13.60 -20.69
CA ASP A 20 -4.31 -13.42 -22.14
C ASP A 20 -3.03 -13.99 -22.78
N GLY A 21 -2.16 -14.62 -21.98
CA GLY A 21 -0.89 -15.20 -22.41
C GLY A 21 0.24 -14.18 -22.64
N SER A 22 0.03 -12.89 -22.34
CA SER A 22 1.04 -11.84 -22.52
C SER A 22 2.09 -11.79 -21.39
N GLY A 23 1.81 -12.40 -20.24
CA GLY A 23 2.61 -12.26 -19.01
C GLY A 23 2.41 -10.93 -18.30
N ASN A 24 1.44 -10.12 -18.72
CA ASN A 24 1.06 -8.90 -18.01
C ASN A 24 0.12 -9.23 -16.83
N CYS A 25 0.03 -8.30 -15.88
CA CYS A 25 -0.87 -8.40 -14.73
C CYS A 25 -1.65 -7.11 -14.52
N PHE A 26 -2.82 -7.21 -13.89
CA PHE A 26 -3.49 -6.11 -13.23
C PHE A 26 -2.61 -5.59 -12.09
N SER A 27 -2.37 -4.28 -12.07
CA SER A 27 -1.68 -3.62 -10.96
C SER A 27 -2.64 -3.40 -9.79
N GLY A 28 -2.15 -3.57 -8.56
CA GLY A 28 -2.83 -3.17 -7.33
C GLY A 28 -2.90 -1.64 -7.15
N ILE A 29 -2.38 -0.87 -8.11
CA ILE A 29 -2.51 0.60 -8.16
C ILE A 29 -3.64 0.95 -9.13
N GLN A 30 -4.59 1.77 -8.66
CA GLN A 30 -5.67 2.31 -9.48
C GLN A 30 -5.56 3.83 -9.58
N GLY A 31 -6.07 4.36 -10.68
CA GLY A 31 -6.18 5.81 -10.88
C GLY A 31 -7.05 6.44 -9.79
N GLY A 32 -6.59 7.57 -9.26
CA GLY A 32 -7.30 8.36 -8.25
C GLY A 32 -7.89 9.65 -8.82
N GLN A 33 -8.42 10.48 -7.93
CA GLN A 33 -8.80 11.87 -8.22
C GLN A 33 -7.89 12.82 -7.43
N ASP A 34 -7.52 13.94 -8.07
CA ASP A 34 -6.73 15.04 -7.50
C ASP A 34 -5.47 14.58 -6.73
N ASP A 35 -4.89 15.48 -5.91
CA ASP A 35 -3.67 15.26 -5.11
C ASP A 35 -3.89 14.31 -3.90
N LEU A 36 -4.74 13.28 -4.04
CA LEU A 36 -5.05 12.31 -2.98
C LEU A 36 -4.50 10.92 -3.31
N TRP A 37 -3.71 10.38 -2.37
CA TRP A 37 -3.29 8.98 -2.37
C TRP A 37 -4.02 8.19 -1.31
N ILE A 38 -4.63 7.06 -1.70
CA ILE A 38 -5.19 6.08 -0.77
C ILE A 38 -4.21 4.93 -0.64
N LEU A 39 -3.64 4.76 0.55
CA LEU A 39 -2.72 3.67 0.87
C LEU A 39 -3.50 2.46 1.39
N GLY A 40 -3.95 1.62 0.45
CA GLY A 40 -4.74 0.42 0.73
C GLY A 40 -3.90 -0.83 1.02
N ASP A 41 -4.44 -1.99 0.61
CA ASP A 41 -3.87 -3.31 0.88
C ASP A 41 -2.37 -3.41 0.51
N VAL A 42 -1.98 -2.93 -0.68
CA VAL A 42 -0.59 -3.00 -1.16
C VAL A 42 0.42 -2.37 -0.21
N PHE A 43 0.00 -1.35 0.54
CA PHE A 43 0.79 -0.69 1.57
C PHE A 43 0.62 -1.35 2.95
N ILE A 44 -0.62 -1.62 3.37
CA ILE A 44 -0.92 -2.12 4.72
C ILE A 44 -0.40 -3.55 4.91
N LYS A 45 -0.40 -4.41 3.89
CA LYS A 45 0.15 -5.77 4.02
C LYS A 45 1.67 -5.80 4.27
N ASN A 46 2.37 -4.69 3.99
CA ASN A 46 3.81 -4.53 4.22
C ASN A 46 4.13 -3.73 5.49
N ASN A 47 3.12 -3.18 6.16
CA ASN A 47 3.29 -2.27 7.28
C ASN A 47 2.27 -2.54 8.37
N TYR A 48 2.75 -2.76 9.59
CA TYR A 48 1.87 -2.78 10.74
C TYR A 48 1.35 -1.38 11.04
N CYS A 49 0.03 -1.20 11.00
CA CYS A 49 -0.65 0.07 11.21
C CYS A 49 -1.47 0.05 12.50
N VAL A 50 -1.26 1.05 13.37
CA VAL A 50 -2.06 1.27 14.58
C VAL A 50 -2.87 2.53 14.43
N PHE A 51 -4.19 2.41 14.46
CA PHE A 51 -5.11 3.54 14.39
C PHE A 51 -5.53 3.93 15.81
N SER A 52 -5.03 5.08 16.28
CA SER A 52 -5.34 5.61 17.61
C SER A 52 -6.46 6.63 17.51
N GLN A 53 -7.64 6.27 18.01
CA GLN A 53 -8.86 7.11 17.99
C GLN A 53 -9.07 7.83 19.33
N THR A 54 -8.06 8.58 19.78
CA THR A 54 -8.18 9.42 21.00
C THR A 54 -8.67 10.83 20.65
N SER A 55 -8.69 11.74 21.62
CA SER A 55 -8.93 13.18 21.37
C SER A 55 -7.91 13.81 20.41
N SER A 56 -6.77 13.16 20.16
CA SER A 56 -5.82 13.49 19.11
C SER A 56 -5.61 12.25 18.22
N PRO A 57 -6.37 12.11 17.12
CA PRO A 57 -6.27 10.96 16.24
C PRO A 57 -4.90 10.86 15.58
N SER A 58 -4.35 9.65 15.51
CA SER A 58 -3.05 9.40 14.88
C SER A 58 -2.94 7.99 14.32
N ILE A 59 -2.01 7.80 13.39
CA ILE A 59 -1.67 6.50 12.82
C ILE A 59 -0.19 6.23 13.08
N GLY A 60 0.11 5.14 13.79
CA GLY A 60 1.46 4.59 13.89
C GLY A 60 1.71 3.59 12.78
N ILE A 61 2.87 3.66 12.12
CA ILE A 61 3.23 2.78 11.00
C ILE A 61 4.63 2.22 11.24
N ALA A 62 4.78 0.91 11.17
CA ALA A 62 6.07 0.21 11.26
C ALA A 62 6.21 -0.80 10.11
N PRO A 63 7.35 -0.83 9.38
CA PRO A 63 7.59 -1.87 8.39
C PRO A 63 7.56 -3.27 9.02
N LEU A 64 7.01 -4.25 8.31
CA LEU A 64 7.14 -5.64 8.73
C LEU A 64 8.60 -6.10 8.53
N ASN A 65 9.19 -6.67 9.58
CA ASN A 65 10.47 -7.37 9.44
C ASN A 65 10.18 -8.77 8.90
N TYR A 66 10.73 -9.08 7.72
CA TYR A 66 10.83 -10.45 7.21
C TYR A 66 12.15 -11.08 7.65
#